data_AF-A0A5C7RB71-F1
#
_entry.id   AF-A0A5C7RB71-F1
#
_cell.length_a   1.000
_cell.length_b   1.000
_cell.length_c   1.000
_cell.angle_alpha   90.00
_cell.angle_beta   90.00
_cell.angle_gamma   90.00
#
_symmetry.space_group_name_H-M   'P 1'
#
loop_
_entity.id
_entity.type
_entity.pdbx_description
1 polymer ?
#
loop_
_entity_poly.entity_id
_entity_poly.type
_entity_poly.pdbx_seq_one_letter_code
_entity_poly.pdbx_strand_id
1 'polypeptide(L)'
;MYLKSSIRWCATTLALTISLAATASFAETHVPYKIQMSRTQPDQPLRKSTIMGKVKDVYPGRILSIEPQSDRGPDCHVVKLMGDDGEFRIIHVSCTK
;
A
#
# COMPACT_ATOMS: atom_id res chain seq x y z
N MET A 1 4.90 -8.53 74.33
CA MET A 1 3.53 -7.97 74.47
C MET A 1 3.49 -6.61 73.78
N TYR A 2 2.34 -6.30 73.18
CA TYR A 2 1.91 -5.04 72.55
C TYR A 2 2.18 -4.83 71.05
N LEU A 3 1.20 -5.33 70.30
CA LEU A 3 0.68 -4.78 69.05
C LEU A 3 0.29 -3.30 69.26
N LYS A 4 0.62 -2.41 68.31
CA LYS A 4 -0.10 -1.14 68.18
C LYS A 4 -0.31 -0.78 66.71
N SER A 5 -1.56 -0.96 66.30
CA SER A 5 -2.18 -0.43 65.10
C SER A 5 -2.20 1.10 65.11
N SER A 6 -2.03 1.72 63.94
CA SER A 6 -2.59 3.04 63.66
C SER A 6 -2.85 3.21 62.16
N ILE A 7 -4.14 3.38 61.87
CA ILE A 7 -4.77 3.68 60.58
C ILE A 7 -4.55 5.16 60.22
N ARG A 8 -4.90 5.47 58.95
CA ARG A 8 -5.30 6.79 58.38
C ARG A 8 -4.14 7.35 57.53
N TRP A 9 -4.32 7.82 56.30
CA TRP A 9 -5.10 8.99 55.90
C TRP A 9 -5.58 8.87 54.43
N CYS A 10 -6.75 9.46 54.15
CA CYS A 10 -7.34 9.61 52.83
C CYS A 10 -6.52 10.55 51.94
N ALA A 11 -6.32 10.17 50.68
CA ALA A 11 -6.03 11.10 49.60
C ALA A 11 -6.90 10.71 48.40
N THR A 12 -8.09 11.29 48.31
CA THR A 12 -8.93 11.22 47.12
C THR A 12 -8.29 12.07 46.02
N THR A 13 -7.57 11.40 45.12
CA THR A 13 -7.04 12.02 43.90
C THR A 13 -8.18 12.24 42.90
N LEU A 14 -8.50 13.51 42.62
CA LEU A 14 -9.31 13.87 41.44
C LEU A 14 -8.49 13.52 40.19
N ALA A 15 -8.82 12.41 39.53
CA ALA A 15 -8.23 12.06 38.24
C ALA A 15 -8.97 12.83 37.13
N LEU A 16 -8.31 13.84 36.57
CA LEU A 16 -8.77 14.59 35.39
C LEU A 16 -8.64 13.67 34.16
N THR A 17 -9.74 13.08 33.71
CA THR A 17 -9.75 12.21 32.52
C THR A 17 -9.72 13.07 31.25
N ILE A 18 -8.52 13.35 30.74
CA ILE A 18 -8.35 13.96 29.42
C ILE A 18 -8.58 12.87 28.38
N SER A 19 -9.76 12.87 27.76
CA SER A 19 -10.06 12.00 26.63
C SER A 19 -9.23 12.44 25.43
N LEU A 20 -8.08 11.79 25.19
CA LEU A 20 -7.34 11.91 23.94
C LEU A 20 -8.18 11.32 22.80
N ALA A 21 -8.85 12.18 22.03
CA ALA A 21 -9.45 11.77 20.77
C ALA A 21 -8.34 11.48 19.77
N ALA A 22 -8.03 10.20 19.55
CA ALA A 22 -7.09 9.77 18.53
C ALA A 22 -7.72 10.01 17.15
N THR A 23 -7.28 11.06 16.43
CA THR A 23 -7.57 11.23 15.01
C THR A 23 -6.73 10.23 14.22
N ALA A 24 -7.32 9.09 13.85
CA ALA A 24 -6.69 8.15 12.93
C ALA A 24 -6.65 8.77 11.52
N SER A 25 -5.47 9.21 11.09
CA SER A 25 -5.21 9.56 9.70
C SER A 25 -4.90 8.28 8.93
N PHE A 26 -5.79 7.88 8.01
CA PHE A 26 -5.48 6.81 7.05
C PHE A 26 -4.65 7.41 5.92
N ALA A 27 -3.41 6.95 5.77
CA ALA A 27 -2.59 7.32 4.63
C ALA A 27 -3.22 6.74 3.35
N GLU A 28 -3.48 7.59 2.34
CA GLU A 28 -3.81 7.11 1.01
C GLU A 28 -2.64 6.29 0.48
N THR A 29 -2.91 5.07 0.02
CA THR A 29 -1.90 4.18 -0.55
C THR A 29 -1.41 4.77 -1.87
N HIS A 30 -0.42 5.66 -1.81
CA HIS A 30 0.21 6.23 -2.99
C HIS A 30 0.90 5.10 -3.75
N VAL A 31 0.37 4.73 -4.92
CA VAL A 31 1.01 3.79 -5.85
C VAL A 31 1.89 4.61 -6.77
N PRO A 32 3.22 4.70 -6.53
CA PRO A 32 4.07 5.66 -7.24
C PRO A 32 4.31 5.28 -8.70
N TYR A 33 4.21 3.99 -9.04
CA TYR A 33 4.52 3.49 -10.39
C TYR A 33 3.25 3.11 -11.13
N LYS A 34 2.89 3.93 -12.12
CA LYS A 34 1.74 3.70 -13.00
C LYS A 34 2.15 3.84 -14.46
N ILE A 35 1.58 2.99 -15.30
CA ILE A 35 1.65 3.12 -16.75
C ILE A 35 0.22 3.02 -17.27
N GLN A 36 -0.20 3.99 -18.08
CA GLN A 36 -1.44 3.89 -18.84
C GLN A 36 -1.12 3.51 -20.27
N MET A 37 -1.87 2.55 -20.82
CA MET A 37 -1.76 2.15 -22.22
C MET A 37 -3.09 1.67 -22.77
N SER A 38 -3.26 1.86 -24.08
CA SER A 38 -4.46 1.48 -24.82
C SER A 38 -4.24 0.16 -25.58
N ARG A 39 -5.33 -0.55 -25.84
CA ARG A 39 -5.33 -1.72 -26.72
C ARG A 39 -4.99 -1.32 -28.15
N THR A 40 -4.16 -2.11 -28.83
CA THR A 40 -3.89 -1.94 -30.27
C THR A 40 -5.13 -2.28 -31.10
N GLN A 41 -5.91 -3.26 -30.66
CA GLN A 41 -7.20 -3.64 -31.24
C GLN A 41 -8.25 -3.61 -30.12
N PRO A 42 -9.36 -2.87 -30.24
CA PRO A 42 -10.33 -2.68 -29.16
C PRO A 42 -10.88 -4.01 -28.60
N ASP A 43 -11.02 -4.99 -29.49
CA ASP A 43 -11.68 -6.26 -29.24
C ASP A 43 -10.74 -7.29 -28.60
N GLN A 44 -9.44 -6.99 -28.51
CA GLN A 44 -8.43 -7.90 -27.97
C GLN A 44 -7.85 -7.36 -26.67
N PRO A 45 -7.71 -8.20 -25.62
CA PRO A 45 -7.09 -7.78 -24.37
C PRO A 45 -5.62 -7.43 -24.57
N LEU A 46 -5.05 -6.66 -23.64
CA LEU A 46 -3.63 -6.36 -23.66
C LEU A 46 -2.79 -7.64 -23.58
N ARG A 47 -1.95 -7.87 -24.59
CA ARG A 47 -1.02 -9.00 -24.60
C ARG A 47 0.12 -8.75 -23.61
N LYS A 48 0.53 -9.80 -22.88
CA LYS A 48 1.67 -9.74 -21.94
C LYS A 48 2.96 -9.22 -22.57
N SER A 49 3.24 -9.57 -23.83
CA SER A 49 4.43 -9.08 -24.56
C SER A 49 4.41 -7.57 -24.76
N THR A 50 3.25 -6.99 -25.04
CA THR A 50 3.07 -5.55 -25.23
C THR A 50 3.27 -4.81 -23.90
N ILE A 51 2.71 -5.35 -22.81
CA ILE A 51 2.92 -4.83 -21.46
C ILE A 51 4.42 -4.88 -21.10
N MET A 52 5.07 -6.02 -21.34
CA MET A 52 6.49 -6.21 -21.07
C MET A 52 7.35 -5.20 -21.82
N GLY A 53 7.09 -4.99 -23.12
CA GLY A 53 7.80 -3.99 -23.91
C GLY A 53 7.61 -2.59 -23.32
N LYS A 54 6.36 -2.18 -23.10
CA LYS A 54 6.06 -0.84 -22.58
C LYS A 54 6.64 -0.57 -21.20
N VAL A 55 6.66 -1.58 -20.32
CA VAL A 55 7.28 -1.46 -18.99
C VAL A 55 8.79 -1.27 -19.12
N LYS A 56 9.45 -2.05 -19.98
CA LYS A 56 10.90 -1.96 -20.18
C LYS A 56 11.35 -0.65 -20.85
N ASP A 57 10.49 -0.04 -21.66
CA ASP A 57 10.75 1.28 -22.24
C ASP A 57 10.80 2.41 -21.19
N VAL A 58 10.11 2.22 -20.06
CA VAL A 58 9.95 3.26 -19.01
C VAL A 58 10.82 2.96 -17.79
N TYR A 59 10.90 1.70 -17.38
CA TYR A 59 11.58 1.27 -16.17
C TYR A 59 12.66 0.24 -16.53
N PRO A 60 13.96 0.63 -16.50
CA PRO A 60 15.05 -0.31 -16.72
C PRO A 60 15.11 -1.32 -15.57
N GLY A 61 15.37 -2.58 -15.91
CA GLY A 61 15.40 -3.66 -14.93
C GLY A 61 14.91 -5.00 -15.43
N ARG A 62 14.83 -5.94 -14.50
CA ARG A 62 14.30 -7.29 -14.72
C ARG A 62 12.86 -7.39 -14.23
N ILE A 63 11.95 -7.67 -15.15
CA ILE A 63 10.58 -8.05 -14.81
C ILE A 63 10.60 -9.44 -14.16
N LEU A 64 10.00 -9.52 -12.98
CA LEU A 64 9.90 -10.74 -12.17
C LEU A 64 8.55 -11.43 -12.39
N SER A 65 7.45 -10.66 -12.47
CA SER A 65 6.14 -11.20 -12.79
C SER A 65 5.22 -10.16 -13.45
N ILE A 66 4.23 -10.66 -14.19
CA ILE A 66 3.12 -9.88 -14.77
C ILE A 66 1.83 -10.64 -14.44
N GLU A 67 1.03 -10.07 -13.55
CA GLU A 67 -0.18 -10.68 -12.99
C GLU A 67 -1.41 -9.84 -13.39
N PRO A 68 -2.47 -10.43 -13.97
CA PRO A 68 -3.71 -9.71 -14.22
C PRO A 68 -4.43 -9.42 -12.90
N GLN A 69 -5.07 -8.25 -12.82
CA GLN A 69 -5.75 -7.75 -11.63
C GLN A 69 -7.17 -7.31 -12.03
N SER A 70 -8.01 -8.29 -12.34
CA SER A 70 -9.33 -8.09 -12.95
C SER A 70 -10.30 -7.27 -12.07
N ASP A 71 -10.10 -7.26 -10.75
CA ASP A 71 -10.86 -6.46 -9.79
C ASP A 71 -10.62 -4.94 -9.93
N ARG A 72 -9.55 -4.53 -10.62
CA ARG A 72 -9.13 -3.14 -10.83
C ARG A 72 -9.20 -2.67 -12.29
N GLY A 73 -9.82 -3.48 -13.15
CA GLY A 73 -10.08 -3.15 -14.56
C GLY A 73 -9.85 -4.35 -15.47
N PRO A 74 -10.52 -4.42 -16.63
CA PRO A 74 -10.42 -5.57 -17.55
C PRO A 74 -9.01 -5.74 -18.14
N ASP A 75 -8.25 -4.65 -18.22
CA ASP A 75 -6.88 -4.63 -18.73
C ASP A 75 -5.83 -4.36 -17.64
N CYS A 76 -6.25 -4.29 -16.37
CA CYS A 76 -5.34 -3.98 -15.29
C CYS A 76 -4.37 -5.13 -15.05
N HIS A 77 -3.09 -4.80 -15.03
CA HIS A 77 -2.00 -5.73 -14.70
C HIS A 77 -1.09 -5.11 -13.65
N VAL A 78 -0.60 -5.95 -12.76
CA VAL A 78 0.44 -5.60 -11.79
C VAL A 78 1.74 -6.26 -12.23
N VAL A 79 2.78 -5.43 -12.39
CA VAL A 79 4.11 -5.87 -12.81
C VAL A 79 5.07 -5.68 -11.65
N LYS A 80 5.72 -6.77 -11.24
CA LYS A 80 6.80 -6.75 -10.25
C LYS A 80 8.13 -6.66 -11.00
N LEU A 81 8.92 -5.65 -10.70
CA LEU A 81 10.18 -5.36 -11.39
C LEU A 81 11.30 -5.12 -10.37
N MET A 82 12.45 -5.71 -10.61
CA MET A 82 13.71 -5.35 -9.94
C MET A 82 14.45 -4.37 -10.84
N GLY A 83 14.62 -3.14 -10.38
CA GLY A 83 15.36 -2.11 -11.11
C GLY A 83 16.84 -2.40 -11.19
N ASP A 84 17.50 -1.83 -12.19
CA ASP A 84 18.97 -1.91 -12.30
C ASP A 84 19.69 -1.14 -11.18
N ASP A 85 18.96 -0.26 -10.49
CA ASP A 85 19.38 0.42 -9.26
C ASP A 85 19.15 -0.41 -7.98
N GLY A 86 18.63 -1.63 -8.10
CA GLY A 86 18.33 -2.51 -6.97
C GLY A 86 17.00 -2.21 -6.27
N GLU A 87 16.20 -1.26 -6.75
CA GLU A 87 14.88 -1.00 -6.18
C GLU A 87 13.83 -1.99 -6.70
N PHE A 88 13.04 -2.53 -5.77
CA PHE A 88 11.87 -3.31 -6.11
C PHE A 88 10.66 -2.41 -6.37
N ARG A 89 10.02 -2.59 -7.53
CA ARG A 89 8.88 -1.78 -7.99
C ARG A 89 7.66 -2.63 -8.27
N ILE A 90 6.51 -2.17 -7.79
CA ILE A 90 5.19 -2.68 -8.15
C ILE A 90 4.53 -1.66 -9.07
N ILE A 91 4.42 -2.00 -10.35
CA ILE A 91 3.95 -1.10 -11.40
C ILE A 91 2.52 -1.49 -11.77
N HIS A 92 1.60 -0.54 -11.69
CA HIS A 92 0.21 -0.73 -12.11
C HIS A 92 0.03 -0.29 -13.56
N VAL A 93 -0.36 -1.23 -14.42
CA VAL A 93 -0.53 -1.01 -15.86
C VAL A 93 -2.01 -1.03 -16.20
N SER A 94 -2.51 0.08 -16.76
CA SER A 94 -3.90 0.25 -17.21
C SER A 94 -4.97 -0.07 -16.16
N CYS A 95 -4.70 0.26 -14.89
CA CYS A 95 -5.63 0.12 -13.78
C CYS A 95 -6.48 1.39 -13.61
N THR A 96 -7.76 1.22 -13.30
CA THR A 96 -8.75 2.33 -13.22
C THR A 96 -9.29 2.57 -11.81
N LYS A 97 -8.85 1.79 -10.82
CA LYS A 97 -9.15 1.98 -9.38
C LYS A 97 -7.96 2.57 -8.64
#